data_AF-A0A7S7MX29-F1
#
_entry.id   AF-A0A7S7MX29-F1
#
_cell.length_a   1.000
_cell.length_b   1.000
_cell.length_c   1.000
_cell.angle_alpha   90.00
_cell.angle_beta   90.00
_cell.angle_gamma   90.00
#
_symmetry.space_group_name_H-M   'P 1'
#
loop_
_entity.id
_entity.type
_entity.pdbx_description
1 polymer ?
#
loop_
_entity_poly.entity_id
_entity_poly.type
_entity_poly.pdbx_seq_one_letter_code
_entity_poly.pdbx_strand_id
1 'polypeptide(L)'
;MQGLMTLPGSVAMTSKWSAYGLLFASVSVFADDAARLEYSSANDFTEISLELKSIHNLNADTVSASITLSEKAKARTTAITTLAYGKQMTLYIDGRRLYTSHVQGIVGGSLRVAVPKDLAAEWATRYLH
;
A
#
# COMPACT_ATOMS: atom_id res chain seq x y z
N MET A 1 40.70 -73.43 -32.95
CA MET A 1 40.73 -74.07 -31.62
C MET A 1 41.22 -73.01 -30.64
N GLN A 2 40.33 -72.49 -29.77
CA GLN A 2 40.38 -72.60 -28.29
C GLN A 2 41.62 -71.93 -27.64
N GLY A 3 41.59 -71.08 -26.62
CA GLY A 3 40.57 -70.50 -25.72
C GLY A 3 41.20 -69.25 -25.05
N LEU A 4 40.45 -68.18 -24.76
CA LEU A 4 39.77 -67.82 -23.49
C LEU A 4 40.67 -67.57 -22.25
N MET A 5 40.68 -66.29 -21.82
CA MET A 5 40.75 -65.68 -20.47
C MET A 5 42.00 -65.78 -19.56
N THR A 6 42.44 -64.60 -19.08
CA THR A 6 42.30 -64.10 -17.69
C THR A 6 42.33 -62.54 -17.70
N LEU A 7 41.21 -61.83 -17.40
CA LEU A 7 40.78 -61.16 -16.13
C LEU A 7 41.51 -59.82 -15.81
N PRO A 8 40.96 -58.91 -14.97
CA PRO A 8 39.94 -57.91 -15.31
C PRO A 8 40.42 -56.46 -15.00
N GLY A 9 39.94 -55.46 -15.74
CA GLY A 9 40.41 -54.08 -15.58
C GLY A 9 39.31 -53.04 -15.64
N SER A 10 38.75 -52.76 -14.46
CA SER A 10 38.22 -51.45 -14.04
C SER A 10 36.99 -50.88 -14.77
N VAL A 11 35.85 -51.08 -14.11
CA VAL A 11 34.79 -50.10 -13.81
C VAL A 11 34.53 -49.03 -14.87
N ALA A 12 33.41 -49.24 -15.57
CA ALA A 12 32.70 -48.21 -16.30
C ALA A 12 32.44 -46.99 -15.43
N MET A 13 32.87 -45.82 -15.89
CA MET A 13 32.49 -44.54 -15.30
C MET A 13 32.08 -43.59 -16.43
N THR A 14 30.90 -43.84 -17.02
CA THR A 14 30.29 -42.88 -17.95
C THR A 14 29.59 -41.82 -17.11
N SER A 15 30.28 -40.72 -16.83
CA SER A 15 29.70 -39.59 -16.12
C SER A 15 28.78 -38.83 -17.07
N LYS A 16 27.48 -39.17 -17.06
CA LYS A 16 26.45 -38.44 -17.80
C LYS A 16 26.03 -37.24 -16.97
N TRP A 17 26.64 -36.09 -17.23
CA TRP A 17 26.19 -34.82 -16.66
C TRP A 17 24.82 -34.46 -17.25
N SER A 18 23.77 -34.79 -16.51
CA SER A 18 22.40 -34.35 -16.81
C SER A 18 22.25 -32.90 -16.38
N ALA A 19 22.40 -31.98 -17.33
CA ALA A 19 22.09 -30.57 -17.13
C ALA A 19 20.57 -30.39 -17.01
N TYR A 20 20.02 -30.64 -15.82
CA TYR A 20 18.71 -30.10 -15.46
C TYR A 20 18.89 -28.60 -15.26
N GLY A 21 18.62 -27.84 -16.33
CA GLY A 21 18.49 -26.40 -16.26
C GLY A 21 17.40 -26.04 -15.26
N LEU A 22 17.80 -25.61 -14.06
CA LEU A 22 16.95 -24.95 -13.09
C LEU A 22 16.42 -23.66 -13.73
N LEU A 23 15.25 -23.76 -14.37
CA LEU A 23 14.38 -22.62 -14.64
C LEU A 23 13.93 -22.10 -13.27
N PHE A 24 14.72 -21.20 -12.68
CA PHE A 24 14.21 -20.30 -11.65
C PHE A 24 13.17 -19.40 -12.32
N ALA A 25 11.92 -19.85 -12.33
CA ALA A 25 10.81 -18.94 -12.47
C ALA A 25 10.91 -17.97 -11.29
N SER A 26 11.30 -16.74 -11.56
CA SER A 26 11.17 -15.65 -10.61
C SER A 26 9.68 -15.51 -10.32
N VAL A 27 9.21 -16.17 -9.27
CA VAL A 27 7.93 -15.82 -8.66
C VAL A 27 8.15 -14.43 -8.11
N SER A 28 7.78 -13.42 -8.90
CA SER A 28 7.61 -12.08 -8.38
C SER A 28 6.55 -12.21 -7.30
N VAL A 29 6.98 -12.25 -6.05
CA VAL A 29 6.12 -11.97 -4.91
C VAL A 29 5.62 -10.56 -5.17
N PHE A 30 4.43 -10.43 -5.75
CA PHE A 30 3.67 -9.21 -5.61
C PHE A 30 3.42 -9.12 -4.10
N ALA A 31 4.30 -8.39 -3.40
CA ALA A 31 3.90 -7.82 -2.14
C ALA A 31 2.63 -7.03 -2.48
N ASP A 32 1.49 -7.46 -1.95
CA ASP A 32 0.22 -6.75 -2.08
C ASP A 32 0.35 -5.50 -1.20
N ASP A 33 1.16 -4.54 -1.67
CA ASP A 33 1.36 -3.28 -0.99
C ASP A 33 0.03 -2.54 -1.02
N ALA A 34 -0.35 -1.97 0.12
CA ALA A 34 -1.65 -1.34 0.26
C ALA A 34 -1.77 -0.23 -0.81
N ALA A 35 -2.92 -0.17 -1.49
CA ALA A 35 -3.18 0.88 -2.46
C ALA A 35 -3.00 2.25 -1.79
N ARG A 36 -2.39 3.21 -2.48
CA ARG A 36 -2.13 4.53 -1.90
C ARG A 36 -3.20 5.52 -2.37
N LEU A 37 -3.84 6.18 -1.42
CA LEU A 37 -4.71 7.33 -1.68
C LEU A 37 -4.06 8.56 -1.08
N GLU A 38 -3.64 9.48 -1.94
CA GLU A 38 -2.88 10.66 -1.52
C GLU A 38 -3.64 11.94 -1.84
N TYR A 39 -3.59 12.89 -0.90
CA TYR A 39 -4.11 14.23 -1.08
C TYR A 39 -3.10 15.30 -0.69
N SER A 40 -3.16 16.42 -1.39
CA SER A 40 -2.56 17.69 -0.99
C SER A 40 -3.64 18.61 -0.43
N SER A 41 -3.50 19.09 0.80
CA SER A 41 -4.47 19.99 1.41
C SER A 41 -4.64 21.30 0.64
N ALA A 42 -3.59 21.76 -0.04
CA ALA A 42 -3.60 23.01 -0.80
C ALA A 42 -4.36 22.90 -2.14
N ASN A 43 -4.40 21.72 -2.76
CA ASN A 43 -4.89 21.54 -4.14
C ASN A 43 -6.11 20.64 -4.24
N ASP A 44 -6.23 19.66 -3.34
CA ASP A 44 -7.25 18.64 -3.40
C ASP A 44 -8.43 18.92 -2.45
N PHE A 45 -8.29 19.84 -1.50
CA PHE A 45 -9.36 20.19 -0.56
C PHE A 45 -9.96 21.55 -0.93
N THR A 46 -11.29 21.61 -0.93
CA THR A 46 -12.03 22.86 -1.10
C THR A 46 -12.56 23.40 0.22
N GLU A 47 -12.66 22.54 1.24
CA GLU A 47 -13.09 22.92 2.59
C GLU A 47 -12.46 21.97 3.61
N ILE A 48 -12.09 22.53 4.77
CA ILE A 48 -11.61 21.78 5.93
C ILE A 48 -12.37 22.28 7.16
N SER A 49 -13.06 21.38 7.84
CA SER A 49 -13.73 21.62 9.12
C SER A 49 -13.08 20.78 10.22
N LEU A 50 -12.51 21.42 11.23
CA LEU A 50 -11.87 20.78 12.38
C LEU A 50 -12.83 20.68 13.57
N GLU A 51 -13.12 19.47 14.04
CA GLU A 51 -13.95 19.21 15.20
C GLU A 51 -13.08 18.94 16.43
N LEU A 52 -12.79 20.02 17.19
CA LEU A 52 -12.03 19.97 18.44
C LEU A 52 -12.96 19.55 19.60
N LYS A 53 -13.06 18.25 19.89
CA LYS A 53 -13.77 17.77 21.09
C LYS A 53 -12.91 17.97 22.34
N SER A 54 -13.49 18.48 23.43
CA SER A 54 -12.81 18.66 24.73
C SER A 54 -13.59 18.02 25.90
N ILE A 55 -12.87 17.89 27.02
CA ILE A 55 -13.16 17.48 28.42
C ILE A 55 -13.21 15.99 28.81
N HIS A 56 -13.34 15.02 27.89
CA HIS A 56 -13.28 13.59 28.28
C HIS A 56 -12.21 12.75 27.55
N ASN A 57 -11.46 13.35 26.61
CA ASN A 57 -10.43 12.68 25.80
C ASN A 57 -9.13 13.51 25.74
N LEU A 58 -8.64 13.93 26.90
CA LEU A 58 -7.45 14.77 27.04
C LEU A 58 -6.17 14.14 26.43
N ASN A 59 -6.19 12.84 26.11
CA ASN A 59 -5.05 12.07 25.61
C ASN A 59 -5.19 11.59 24.14
N ALA A 60 -6.13 12.12 23.35
CA ALA A 60 -6.16 11.78 21.92
C ALA A 60 -5.14 12.65 21.16
N ASP A 61 -4.13 12.02 20.54
CA ASP A 61 -3.13 12.70 19.68
C ASP A 61 -3.70 13.16 18.33
N THR A 62 -4.99 12.92 18.11
CA THR A 62 -5.71 13.22 16.87
C THR A 62 -6.95 14.08 17.10
N VAL A 63 -7.32 14.87 16.10
CA VAL A 63 -8.57 15.65 16.00
C VAL A 63 -9.40 15.09 14.85
N SER A 64 -10.73 15.14 14.95
CA SER A 64 -11.60 14.76 13.83
C SER A 64 -11.65 15.91 12.82
N ALA A 65 -11.40 15.61 11.55
CA ALA A 65 -11.51 16.54 10.44
C ALA A 65 -12.56 16.05 9.44
N SER A 66 -13.43 16.95 9.02
CA SER A 66 -14.34 16.77 7.89
C SER A 66 -13.81 17.58 6.71
N ILE A 67 -13.54 16.92 5.59
CA ILE A 67 -12.86 17.49 4.42
C ILE A 67 -13.78 17.37 3.21
N THR A 68 -13.95 18.46 2.48
CA THR A 68 -14.60 18.45 1.16
C THR A 68 -13.52 18.44 0.07
N LEU A 69 -13.60 17.46 -0.83
CA LEU A 69 -12.64 17.28 -1.91
C LEU A 69 -12.96 18.17 -3.11
N SER A 70 -11.94 18.57 -3.87
CA SER A 70 -12.10 19.17 -5.20
C SER A 70 -12.62 18.13 -6.21
N GLU A 71 -13.29 18.56 -7.28
CA GLU A 71 -13.82 17.64 -8.30
C GLU A 71 -12.74 16.71 -8.90
N LYS A 72 -11.53 17.23 -9.12
CA LYS A 72 -10.39 16.44 -9.58
C LYS A 72 -9.99 15.38 -8.55
N ALA A 73 -9.97 15.73 -7.27
CA ALA A 73 -9.69 14.80 -6.19
C ALA A 73 -10.79 13.74 -6.07
N LYS A 74 -12.08 14.12 -6.15
CA LYS A 74 -13.22 13.19 -6.15
C LYS A 74 -13.15 12.14 -7.26
N ALA A 75 -12.83 12.58 -8.48
CA ALA A 75 -12.66 11.68 -9.62
C ALA A 75 -11.51 10.69 -9.38
N ARG A 76 -10.38 11.18 -8.87
CA ARG A 76 -9.23 10.34 -8.51
C ARG A 76 -9.58 9.33 -7.41
N THR A 77 -10.28 9.76 -6.36
CA THR A 77 -10.73 8.91 -5.25
C THR A 77 -11.66 7.81 -5.73
N THR A 78 -12.63 8.14 -6.57
CA THR A 78 -13.54 7.16 -7.17
C THR A 78 -12.78 6.10 -7.97
N ALA A 79 -11.84 6.53 -8.82
CA ALA A 79 -11.03 5.60 -9.62
C ALA A 79 -10.17 4.68 -8.74
N ILE A 80 -9.45 5.23 -7.76
CA ILE A 80 -8.57 4.45 -6.88
C ILE A 80 -9.36 3.49 -6.00
N THR A 81 -10.44 3.95 -5.37
CA THR A 81 -11.27 3.09 -4.49
C THR A 81 -11.98 1.99 -5.26
N THR A 82 -12.36 2.22 -6.52
CA THR A 82 -12.89 1.17 -7.41
C THR A 82 -11.82 0.11 -7.72
N LEU A 83 -10.61 0.53 -8.08
CA LEU A 83 -9.50 -0.38 -8.39
C LEU A 83 -9.00 -1.15 -7.15
N ALA A 84 -9.07 -0.54 -5.98
CA ALA A 84 -8.65 -1.11 -4.70
C ALA A 84 -9.81 -1.76 -3.92
N TYR A 85 -11.00 -1.92 -4.52
CA TYR A 85 -12.13 -2.56 -3.86
C TYR A 85 -11.75 -3.98 -3.44
N GLY A 86 -12.07 -4.36 -2.20
CA GLY A 86 -11.65 -5.66 -1.70
C GLY A 86 -10.23 -5.69 -1.09
N LYS A 87 -9.47 -4.59 -1.16
CA LYS A 87 -8.06 -4.54 -0.74
C LYS A 87 -7.81 -3.51 0.37
N GLN A 88 -6.62 -3.59 0.95
CA GLN A 88 -6.10 -2.57 1.86
C GLN A 88 -5.72 -1.30 1.09
N MET A 89 -6.03 -0.14 1.66
CA MET A 89 -5.64 1.16 1.15
C MET A 89 -5.11 2.03 2.28
N THR A 90 -3.99 2.70 2.06
CA THR A 90 -3.38 3.65 2.99
C THR A 90 -3.65 5.08 2.53
N LEU A 91 -4.20 5.89 3.44
CA LEU A 91 -4.43 7.31 3.23
C LEU A 91 -3.18 8.12 3.59
N TYR A 92 -2.79 9.02 2.69
CA TYR A 92 -1.78 10.04 2.93
C TYR A 92 -2.37 11.43 2.70
N ILE A 93 -2.07 12.38 3.59
CA ILE A 93 -2.38 13.79 3.40
C ILE A 93 -1.12 14.61 3.63
N ASP A 94 -0.77 15.48 2.67
CA ASP A 94 0.45 16.28 2.68
C ASP A 94 1.71 15.43 2.94
N GLY A 95 1.74 14.22 2.35
CA GLY A 95 2.84 13.26 2.50
C GLY A 95 2.84 12.48 3.82
N ARG A 96 1.98 12.81 4.80
CA ARG A 96 1.86 12.08 6.07
C ARG A 96 0.90 10.90 5.95
N ARG A 97 1.37 9.70 6.33
CA ARG A 97 0.55 8.49 6.45
C ARG A 97 -0.43 8.67 7.61
N LEU A 98 -1.74 8.55 7.35
CA LEU A 98 -2.76 8.66 8.39
C LEU A 98 -3.22 7.28 8.89
N TYR A 99 -3.84 6.48 8.03
CA TYR A 99 -4.29 5.14 8.41
C TYR A 99 -4.33 4.20 7.21
N THR A 100 -4.42 2.90 7.48
CA THR A 100 -4.62 1.84 6.49
C THR A 100 -5.93 1.14 6.82
N SER A 101 -6.81 1.02 5.82
CA SER A 101 -8.11 0.38 5.98
C SER A 101 -8.49 -0.42 4.75
N HIS A 102 -9.32 -1.44 4.96
CA HIS A 102 -9.92 -2.17 3.87
C HIS A 102 -10.95 -1.31 3.14
N VAL A 103 -10.85 -1.24 1.81
CA VAL A 103 -11.84 -0.52 0.99
C VAL A 103 -13.10 -1.36 0.92
N GLN A 104 -14.19 -0.85 1.49
CA GLN A 104 -15.51 -1.51 1.51
C GLN A 104 -16.54 -0.84 0.58
N GLY A 105 -16.17 0.28 -0.04
CA GLY A 105 -17.04 1.04 -0.93
C GLY A 105 -16.33 2.22 -1.58
N ILE A 106 -17.02 2.88 -2.50
CA ILE A 106 -16.54 4.09 -3.16
C ILE A 106 -16.69 5.26 -2.18
N VAL A 107 -15.58 5.95 -1.92
CA VAL A 107 -15.58 7.14 -1.05
C VAL A 107 -16.07 8.33 -1.86
N GLY A 108 -17.10 9.01 -1.35
CA GLY A 108 -17.75 10.15 -2.01
C GLY A 108 -16.96 11.46 -1.90
N GLY A 109 -17.66 12.57 -2.13
CA GLY A 109 -17.06 13.91 -2.22
C GLY A 109 -16.57 14.53 -0.91
N SER A 110 -16.87 13.90 0.22
CA SER A 110 -16.42 14.31 1.54
C SER A 110 -15.79 13.15 2.29
N LEU A 111 -14.83 13.48 3.14
CA LEU A 111 -14.01 12.53 3.90
C LEU A 111 -13.98 12.96 5.37
N ARG A 112 -14.33 12.06 6.28
CA ARG A 112 -14.16 12.27 7.73
C ARG A 112 -13.03 11.40 8.23
N VAL A 113 -12.01 12.02 8.82
CA VAL A 113 -10.77 11.35 9.25
C VAL A 113 -10.26 11.88 10.57
N ALA A 114 -9.61 11.01 11.35
CA ALA A 114 -8.80 11.44 12.47
C ALA A 114 -7.43 11.90 11.95
N VAL A 115 -7.05 13.14 12.25
CA VAL A 115 -5.78 13.74 11.82
C VAL A 115 -4.92 14.07 13.04
N PRO A 116 -3.58 13.91 12.95
CA PRO A 116 -2.67 14.36 14.00
C PRO A 116 -2.85 15.84 14.35
N LYS A 117 -2.72 16.18 15.64
CA LYS A 117 -2.90 17.56 16.13
C LYS A 117 -1.94 18.56 15.49
N ASP A 118 -0.71 18.16 15.19
CA ASP A 118 0.28 18.99 14.49
C ASP A 118 -0.17 19.32 13.07
N LEU A 119 -0.66 18.33 12.31
CA LEU A 119 -1.22 18.56 10.97
C LEU A 119 -2.47 19.46 11.03
N ALA A 120 -3.35 19.26 12.02
CA ALA A 120 -4.50 20.12 12.22
C ALA A 120 -4.10 21.57 12.54
N ALA A 121 -3.07 21.77 13.37
CA ALA A 121 -2.54 23.09 13.69
C ALA A 121 -1.93 23.78 12.47
N GLU A 122 -1.27 23.04 11.58
CA GLU A 122 -0.77 23.57 10.31
C GLU A 122 -1.91 24.07 9.41
N TRP A 123 -3.00 23.31 9.28
CA TRP A 123 -4.17 23.76 8.52
C TRP A 123 -4.84 24.97 9.15
N ALA A 124 -4.98 24.98 10.48
CA ALA A 124 -5.55 26.12 11.19
C ALA A 124 -4.72 27.39 10.93
N THR A 125 -3.39 27.28 10.98
CA THR A 125 -2.49 28.40 10.72
C THR A 125 -2.55 28.89 9.27
N ARG A 126 -2.79 27.99 8.31
CA ARG A 126 -2.72 28.30 6.87
C ARG A 126 -4.04 28.75 6.26
N TYR A 127 -5.16 28.20 6.74
CA TYR A 127 -6.46 28.33 6.06
C TYR A 127 -7.57 28.90 6.94
N LEU A 128 -7.40 28.93 8.26
CA LEU A 128 -8.39 29.47 9.20
C LEU A 128 -7.90 30.85 9.68
N HIS A 129 -8.33 31.90 8.98
CA HIS A 129 -8.09 33.31 9.34
C HIS A 129 -9.41 34.03 9.57
#